data_AF-A0A520A7A0-F1
#
_entry.id   AF-A0A520A7A0-F1
#
_cell.length_a   1.000
_cell.length_b   1.000
_cell.length_c   1.000
_cell.angle_alpha   90.00
_cell.angle_beta   90.00
_cell.angle_gamma   90.00
#
_symmetry.space_group_name_H-M   'P 1'
#
loop_
_entity.id
_entity.type
_entity.pdbx_description
1 polymer ?
#
loop_
_entity_poly.entity_id
_entity_poly.type
_entity_poly.pdbx_seq_one_letter_code
_entity_poly.pdbx_strand_id
1 'polypeptide(L)'
;MKRYIYILLAFLLFTLYQCQSYKKVSTGTPVTSEKTDFSISPVVPASLSIGKMNVEDGFEVKLIASEPLVSTPVAMSFDTKGRMWVVEMTGYMPDTLGRGEDIPNGKVVILEDQNHDGVFDTRKIFLDSLVLPRALCLVDNGILVAESPNLWYYSIENDKPAEKTLVDAKYAIDGNVEHQPNGLLRALDNWIYNAKSGKRYRKYGESWKIERTHFRGQWGISQDNYGRLYYNGNSSNVEGDYFSPGFGFSNSNQKGVSGYNERPVPN
;
A
#
# COMPACT_ATOMS: atom_id res chain seq x y z
N MET A 1 -66.03 24.99 -14.85
CA MET A 1 -65.67 24.13 -13.69
C MET A 1 -65.71 22.63 -13.98
N LYS A 2 -66.73 22.07 -14.68
CA LYS A 2 -66.82 20.61 -14.91
C LYS A 2 -65.66 19.99 -15.72
N ARG A 3 -65.03 20.72 -16.65
CA ARG A 3 -63.96 20.19 -17.52
C ARG A 3 -62.62 19.94 -16.79
N TYR A 4 -62.33 20.66 -15.72
CA TYR A 4 -61.11 20.48 -14.92
C TYR A 4 -61.22 19.33 -13.92
N ILE A 5 -62.45 18.98 -13.49
CA ILE A 5 -62.72 17.87 -12.57
C ILE A 5 -62.40 16.53 -13.25
N TYR A 6 -62.75 16.35 -14.53
CA TYR A 6 -62.43 15.13 -15.27
C TYR A 6 -60.93 14.97 -15.55
N ILE A 7 -60.20 16.07 -15.74
CA ILE A 7 -58.74 16.05 -15.92
C ILE A 7 -58.06 15.68 -14.60
N LEU A 8 -58.54 16.23 -13.46
CA LEU A 8 -58.00 15.90 -12.15
C LEU A 8 -58.28 14.44 -11.76
N LEU A 9 -59.50 13.93 -12.04
CA LEU A 9 -59.86 12.53 -11.82
C LEU A 9 -59.06 11.57 -12.71
N ALA A 10 -58.82 11.93 -13.98
CA ALA A 10 -57.99 11.13 -14.88
C ALA A 10 -56.53 11.09 -14.41
N PHE A 11 -55.99 12.20 -13.91
CA PHE A 11 -54.62 12.25 -13.36
C PHE A 11 -54.49 11.43 -12.08
N LEU A 12 -55.50 11.45 -11.20
CA LEU A 12 -55.51 10.68 -9.95
C LEU A 12 -55.65 9.16 -10.19
N LEU A 13 -56.41 8.77 -11.21
CA LEU A 13 -56.51 7.36 -11.65
C LEU A 13 -55.19 6.88 -12.26
N PHE A 14 -54.47 7.74 -12.99
CA PHE A 14 -53.17 7.39 -13.56
C PHE A 14 -52.07 7.23 -12.50
N THR A 15 -52.07 8.06 -11.45
CA THR A 15 -51.11 7.92 -10.33
C THR A 15 -51.40 6.69 -9.47
N LEU A 16 -52.68 6.32 -9.27
CA LEU A 16 -53.04 5.09 -8.57
C LEU A 16 -52.68 3.82 -9.36
N TYR A 17 -52.77 3.86 -10.71
CA TYR A 17 -52.37 2.73 -11.56
C TYR A 17 -50.85 2.54 -11.58
N GLN A 18 -50.08 3.62 -11.59
CA GLN A 18 -48.61 3.57 -11.53
C GLN A 18 -48.09 3.15 -10.15
N CYS A 19 -48.88 3.30 -9.08
CA CYS A 19 -48.48 2.89 -7.74
C CYS A 19 -48.65 1.38 -7.47
N GLN A 20 -49.31 0.63 -8.36
CA GLN A 20 -49.58 -0.80 -8.15
C GLN A 20 -48.74 -1.78 -8.98
N SER A 21 -47.82 -1.30 -9.81
CA SER A 21 -47.04 -2.18 -10.69
C SER A 21 -45.53 -2.00 -10.56
N TYR A 22 -44.97 -2.31 -9.40
CA TYR A 22 -43.56 -2.73 -9.29
C TYR A 22 -43.31 -3.66 -8.09
N LYS A 23 -44.17 -4.65 -7.87
CA LYS A 23 -43.74 -5.87 -7.16
C LYS A 23 -43.15 -6.81 -8.19
N LYS A 24 -41.83 -6.72 -8.38
CA LYS A 24 -41.05 -7.69 -9.14
C LYS A 24 -41.17 -9.03 -8.41
N VAL A 25 -42.10 -9.89 -8.84
CA VAL A 25 -42.18 -11.26 -8.37
C VAL A 25 -40.94 -11.96 -8.90
N SER A 26 -39.96 -12.13 -8.02
CA SER A 26 -38.77 -12.93 -8.24
C SER A 26 -39.19 -14.38 -8.41
N THR A 27 -39.40 -14.84 -9.64
CA THR A 27 -39.38 -16.26 -9.99
C THR A 27 -37.92 -16.72 -10.08
N GLY A 28 -37.19 -16.60 -8.98
CA GLY A 28 -35.93 -17.31 -8.81
C GLY A 28 -36.26 -18.69 -8.29
N THR A 29 -35.88 -19.73 -9.01
CA THR A 29 -35.70 -21.07 -8.43
C THR A 29 -34.96 -20.89 -7.10
N PRO A 30 -35.39 -21.52 -5.99
CA PRO A 30 -34.64 -21.42 -4.75
C PRO A 30 -33.28 -22.05 -5.02
N VAL A 31 -32.29 -21.20 -5.28
CA VAL A 31 -30.90 -21.57 -5.12
C VAL A 31 -30.82 -21.83 -3.63
N THR A 32 -30.88 -23.09 -3.24
CA THR A 32 -30.34 -23.53 -1.97
C THR A 32 -28.90 -23.05 -1.98
N SER A 33 -28.66 -21.86 -1.46
CA SER A 33 -27.34 -21.45 -1.05
C SER A 33 -27.00 -22.47 0.02
N GLU A 34 -26.21 -23.48 -0.31
CA GLU A 34 -25.47 -24.20 0.70
C GLU A 34 -24.83 -23.12 1.56
N LYS A 35 -25.28 -23.00 2.81
CA LYS A 35 -24.65 -22.10 3.76
C LYS A 35 -23.28 -22.71 3.96
N THR A 36 -22.30 -22.23 3.21
CA THR A 36 -20.91 -22.58 3.43
C THR A 36 -20.61 -22.22 4.88
N ASP A 37 -20.27 -23.23 5.67
CA ASP A 37 -19.91 -23.02 7.06
C ASP A 37 -18.54 -22.34 7.10
N PHE A 38 -18.56 -21.01 7.21
CA PHE A 38 -17.35 -20.19 7.36
C PHE A 38 -16.77 -20.25 8.78
N SER A 39 -17.32 -21.08 9.69
CA SER A 39 -16.75 -21.24 11.04
C SER A 39 -15.37 -21.90 11.03
N ILE A 40 -14.99 -22.54 9.92
CA ILE A 40 -13.69 -23.18 9.73
C ILE A 40 -13.06 -22.67 8.43
N SER A 41 -12.08 -21.76 8.56
CA SER A 41 -11.15 -21.43 7.49
C SER A 41 -9.86 -22.23 7.70
N PRO A 42 -9.69 -23.39 7.05
CA PRO A 42 -8.48 -24.20 7.24
C PRO A 42 -7.26 -23.42 6.75
N VAL A 43 -6.20 -23.39 7.56
CA VAL A 43 -4.90 -22.83 7.15
C VAL A 43 -4.36 -23.70 6.03
N VAL A 44 -4.15 -23.11 4.85
CA VAL A 44 -3.57 -23.79 3.70
C VAL A 44 -2.06 -23.54 3.71
N PRO A 45 -1.21 -24.59 3.77
CA PRO A 45 0.24 -24.44 3.66
C PRO A 45 0.65 -23.63 2.42
N ALA A 46 1.69 -22.80 2.55
CA ALA A 46 2.15 -21.94 1.45
C ALA A 46 2.42 -22.72 0.15
N SER A 47 3.01 -23.92 0.25
CA SER A 47 3.29 -24.82 -0.88
C SER A 47 2.04 -25.29 -1.64
N LEU A 48 0.88 -25.36 -0.97
CA LEU A 48 -0.41 -25.67 -1.61
C LEU A 48 -1.13 -24.41 -2.08
N SER A 49 -1.01 -23.31 -1.34
CA SER A 49 -1.63 -22.03 -1.68
C SER A 49 -1.11 -21.45 -2.99
N ILE A 50 0.19 -21.59 -3.26
CA ILE A 50 0.81 -21.05 -4.48
C ILE A 50 0.19 -21.65 -5.75
N GLY A 51 -0.16 -22.94 -5.72
CA GLY A 51 -0.80 -23.65 -6.85
C GLY A 51 -2.26 -23.28 -7.09
N LYS A 52 -2.86 -22.43 -6.24
CA LYS A 52 -4.22 -21.91 -6.41
C LYS A 52 -4.25 -20.54 -7.08
N MET A 53 -3.10 -19.95 -7.37
CA MET A 53 -3.02 -18.67 -8.09
C MET A 53 -3.28 -18.87 -9.58
N ASN A 54 -4.09 -18.00 -10.17
CA ASN A 54 -4.22 -17.90 -11.63
C ASN A 54 -3.15 -16.93 -12.13
N VAL A 55 -2.43 -17.33 -13.17
CA VAL A 55 -1.31 -16.58 -13.74
C VAL A 55 -1.50 -16.52 -15.25
N GLU A 56 -1.20 -15.37 -15.85
CA GLU A 56 -1.29 -15.18 -17.30
C GLU A 56 -0.24 -16.03 -18.06
N ASP A 57 -0.54 -16.37 -19.31
CA ASP A 57 0.35 -17.15 -20.16
C ASP A 57 1.73 -16.48 -20.28
N GLY A 58 2.79 -17.26 -20.10
CA GLY A 58 4.18 -16.80 -20.15
C GLY A 58 4.76 -16.31 -18.82
N PHE A 59 3.97 -16.30 -17.75
CA PHE A 59 4.44 -15.97 -16.39
C PHE A 59 4.45 -17.22 -15.48
N GLU A 60 5.32 -17.20 -14.47
CA GLU A 60 5.42 -18.23 -13.44
C GLU A 60 5.42 -17.57 -12.06
N VAL A 61 4.79 -18.21 -11.08
CA VAL A 61 4.84 -17.79 -9.67
C VAL A 61 5.52 -18.89 -8.86
N LYS A 62 6.54 -18.53 -8.07
CA LYS A 62 7.30 -19.44 -7.20
C LYS A 62 7.18 -19.02 -5.74
N LEU A 63 7.09 -20.02 -4.86
CA LEU A 63 7.24 -19.80 -3.42
C LEU A 63 8.73 -19.71 -3.09
N ILE A 64 9.20 -18.52 -2.68
CA ILE A 64 10.62 -18.26 -2.37
C ILE A 64 10.91 -18.09 -0.88
N ALA A 65 9.87 -17.83 -0.07
CA ALA A 65 9.95 -17.74 1.38
C ALA A 65 8.55 -17.93 1.98
N SER A 66 8.45 -18.58 3.13
CA SER A 66 7.24 -18.71 3.95
C SER A 66 7.61 -18.73 5.42
N GLU A 67 6.63 -18.78 6.31
CA GLU A 67 6.86 -19.03 7.73
C GLU A 67 7.71 -20.31 7.91
N PRO A 68 8.68 -20.32 8.84
CA PRO A 68 9.03 -19.26 9.80
C PRO A 68 10.05 -18.24 9.28
N LEU A 69 10.49 -18.31 8.01
CA LEU A 69 11.51 -17.39 7.47
C LEU A 69 11.00 -15.95 7.38
N VAL A 70 9.72 -15.77 7.07
CA VAL A 70 9.05 -14.46 7.01
C VAL A 70 7.68 -14.55 7.66
N SER A 71 7.24 -13.47 8.30
CA SER A 71 5.91 -13.37 8.91
C SER A 71 5.36 -11.96 8.72
N THR A 72 4.09 -11.84 8.30
CA THR A 72 3.41 -10.54 8.14
C THR A 72 4.22 -9.49 7.34
N PRO A 73 4.76 -9.83 6.15
CA PRO A 73 5.54 -8.90 5.35
C PRO A 73 4.66 -7.77 4.80
N VAL A 74 5.11 -6.52 4.90
CA VAL A 74 4.38 -5.34 4.36
C VAL A 74 5.20 -4.50 3.37
N ALA A 75 6.52 -4.62 3.41
CA ALA A 75 7.41 -4.01 2.44
C ALA A 75 8.69 -4.83 2.31
N MET A 76 9.32 -4.79 1.14
CA MET A 76 10.59 -5.47 0.91
C MET A 76 11.46 -4.71 -0.10
N SER A 77 12.77 -4.94 -0.03
CA SER A 77 13.75 -4.52 -1.06
C SER A 77 14.88 -5.54 -1.14
N PHE A 78 15.54 -5.60 -2.28
CA PHE A 78 16.77 -6.37 -2.44
C PHE A 78 17.99 -5.49 -2.23
N ASP A 79 19.04 -6.04 -1.62
CA ASP A 79 20.35 -5.40 -1.59
C ASP A 79 21.24 -5.81 -2.77
N THR A 80 22.44 -5.24 -2.85
CA THR A 80 23.39 -5.52 -3.94
C THR A 80 23.98 -6.92 -3.92
N LYS A 81 23.74 -7.70 -2.86
CA LYS A 81 24.14 -9.11 -2.74
C LYS A 81 22.98 -10.06 -3.10
N GLY A 82 21.83 -9.54 -3.52
CA GLY A 82 20.64 -10.34 -3.84
C GLY A 82 19.85 -10.80 -2.62
N ARG A 83 20.16 -10.31 -1.42
CA ARG A 83 19.41 -10.65 -0.21
C ARG A 83 18.16 -9.81 -0.10
N MET A 84 17.09 -10.39 0.43
CA MET A 84 15.81 -9.71 0.60
C MET A 84 15.68 -9.13 2.00
N TRP A 85 15.49 -7.82 2.09
CA TRP A 85 15.19 -7.10 3.31
C TRP A 85 13.69 -6.93 3.41
N VAL A 86 13.09 -7.34 4.52
CA VAL A 86 11.63 -7.38 4.70
C VAL A 86 11.24 -6.64 5.95
N VAL A 87 10.26 -5.76 5.85
CA VAL A 87 9.54 -5.17 7.00
C VAL A 87 8.40 -6.09 7.39
N GLU A 88 8.39 -6.51 8.64
CA GLU A 88 7.34 -7.33 9.25
C GLU A 88 6.52 -6.47 10.22
N MET A 89 5.20 -6.40 10.00
CA MET A 89 4.28 -5.55 10.76
C MET A 89 3.26 -6.39 11.54
N THR A 90 3.76 -7.20 12.48
CA THR A 90 2.97 -8.15 13.29
C THR A 90 1.86 -7.47 14.11
N GLY A 91 2.11 -6.26 14.60
CA GLY A 91 1.21 -5.56 15.53
C GLY A 91 0.03 -4.84 14.89
N TYR A 92 -0.21 -4.94 13.58
CA TYR A 92 -1.32 -4.22 12.93
C TYR A 92 -2.68 -4.85 13.23
N MET A 93 -3.62 -4.08 13.80
CA MET A 93 -4.99 -4.50 14.12
C MET A 93 -5.09 -5.93 14.66
N PRO A 94 -4.41 -6.27 15.78
CA PRO A 94 -4.40 -7.62 16.34
C PRO A 94 -5.80 -8.08 16.80
N ASP A 95 -6.69 -7.13 17.08
CA ASP A 95 -8.12 -7.35 17.23
C ASP A 95 -8.93 -6.22 16.60
N THR A 96 -10.27 -6.35 16.59
CA THR A 96 -11.18 -5.36 15.99
C THR A 96 -11.15 -4.00 16.68
N LEU A 97 -10.51 -3.89 17.85
CA LEU A 97 -10.37 -2.66 18.62
C LEU A 97 -8.95 -2.05 18.51
N GLY A 98 -8.03 -2.70 17.80
CA GLY A 98 -6.64 -2.27 17.67
C GLY A 98 -5.85 -2.33 18.97
N ARG A 99 -6.22 -3.20 19.93
CA ARG A 99 -5.51 -3.26 21.22
C ARG A 99 -4.14 -3.91 21.07
N GLY A 100 -3.08 -3.20 21.45
CA GLY A 100 -1.71 -3.69 21.37
C GLY A 100 -0.97 -3.33 20.08
N GLU A 101 -1.51 -2.40 19.28
CA GLU A 101 -0.79 -1.85 18.11
C GLU A 101 0.48 -1.09 18.49
N ASP A 102 0.58 -0.61 19.73
CA ASP A 102 1.74 0.05 20.32
C ASP A 102 2.81 -0.92 20.82
N ILE A 103 2.55 -2.24 20.79
CA ILE A 103 3.53 -3.26 21.18
C ILE A 103 4.66 -3.26 20.14
N PRO A 104 5.92 -3.08 20.56
CA PRO A 104 7.07 -3.06 19.66
C PRO A 104 7.43 -4.51 19.26
N ASN A 105 6.69 -5.08 18.33
CA ASN A 105 6.89 -6.45 17.83
C ASN A 105 7.18 -6.52 16.32
N GLY A 106 7.22 -5.37 15.65
CA GLY A 106 7.63 -5.25 14.26
C GLY A 106 9.14 -5.40 14.10
N LYS A 107 9.56 -5.89 12.93
CA LYS A 107 10.96 -6.21 12.64
C LYS A 107 11.35 -5.76 11.24
N VAL A 108 12.66 -5.58 11.04
CA VAL A 108 13.28 -5.66 9.72
C VAL A 108 14.18 -6.89 9.71
N VAL A 109 13.96 -7.79 8.77
CA VAL A 109 14.72 -9.03 8.62
C VAL A 109 15.43 -9.08 7.28
N ILE A 110 16.54 -9.82 7.24
CA ILE A 110 17.33 -10.10 6.04
C ILE A 110 17.16 -11.59 5.76
N LEU A 111 16.71 -11.92 4.55
CA LEU A 111 16.66 -13.27 4.04
C LEU A 111 17.79 -13.48 3.03
N GLU A 112 18.47 -14.60 3.13
CA GLU A 112 19.60 -14.95 2.26
C GLU A 112 19.46 -16.37 1.71
N ASP A 113 19.58 -16.47 0.39
CA ASP A 113 19.71 -17.70 -0.39
C ASP A 113 21.21 -18.06 -0.43
N GLN A 114 21.58 -19.11 0.28
CA GLN A 114 22.98 -19.54 0.45
C GLN A 114 23.42 -20.51 -0.65
N ASN A 115 22.46 -21.19 -1.28
CA ASN A 115 22.72 -22.24 -2.25
C ASN A 115 22.55 -21.76 -3.71
N HIS A 116 22.04 -20.54 -3.90
CA HIS A 116 21.77 -19.85 -5.16
C HIS A 116 20.72 -20.55 -6.05
N ASP A 117 19.72 -21.20 -5.46
CA ASP A 117 18.60 -21.84 -6.17
C ASP A 117 17.38 -20.92 -6.39
N GLY A 118 17.43 -19.70 -5.85
CA GLY A 118 16.35 -18.71 -5.91
C GLY A 118 15.32 -18.82 -4.79
N VAL A 119 15.53 -19.70 -3.81
CA VAL A 119 14.74 -19.86 -2.60
C VAL A 119 15.57 -19.42 -1.39
N PHE A 120 14.97 -18.65 -0.49
CA PHE A 120 15.67 -18.15 0.68
C PHE A 120 15.83 -19.26 1.74
N ASP A 121 17.06 -19.44 2.26
CA ASP A 121 17.38 -20.47 3.25
C ASP A 121 17.42 -19.95 4.68
N THR A 122 17.92 -18.73 4.85
CA THR A 122 18.26 -18.19 6.17
C THR A 122 17.58 -16.86 6.46
N ARG A 123 17.35 -16.61 7.75
CA ARG A 123 16.73 -15.39 8.29
C ARG A 123 17.64 -14.79 9.33
N LYS A 124 17.89 -13.49 9.25
CA LYS A 124 18.56 -12.69 10.28
C LYS A 124 17.71 -11.49 10.66
N ILE A 125 17.51 -11.27 11.95
CA ILE A 125 16.89 -10.04 12.44
C ILE A 125 17.92 -8.90 12.35
N PHE A 126 17.58 -7.84 11.62
CA PHE A 126 18.39 -6.63 11.49
C PHE A 126 17.94 -5.55 12.45
N LEU A 127 16.63 -5.25 12.48
CA LEU A 127 16.00 -4.39 13.49
C LEU A 127 14.88 -5.16 14.16
N ASP A 128 14.72 -4.90 15.45
CA ASP A 128 13.65 -5.45 16.28
C ASP A 128 13.01 -4.31 17.09
N SER A 129 11.89 -4.63 17.74
CA SER A 129 11.17 -3.76 18.64
C SER A 129 10.66 -2.49 17.96
N LEU A 130 10.18 -2.63 16.72
CA LEU A 130 9.58 -1.54 15.97
C LEU A 130 8.07 -1.51 16.20
N VAL A 131 7.50 -0.30 16.30
CA VAL A 131 6.05 -0.10 16.38
C VAL A 131 5.51 0.21 14.98
N LEU A 132 4.67 -0.69 14.45
CA LEU A 132 4.02 -0.57 13.14
C LEU A 132 4.96 -0.08 12.01
N PRO A 133 6.11 -0.75 11.76
CA PRO A 133 6.98 -0.36 10.65
C PRO A 133 6.28 -0.64 9.31
N ARG A 134 6.37 0.29 8.34
CA ARG A 134 5.56 0.25 7.11
C ARG A 134 6.34 0.14 5.82
N ALA A 135 7.53 0.71 5.80
CA ALA A 135 8.31 0.81 4.58
C ALA A 135 9.80 0.84 4.91
N LEU A 136 10.60 0.42 3.95
CA LEU A 136 12.04 0.54 3.98
C LEU A 136 12.58 1.06 2.65
N CYS A 137 13.74 1.70 2.67
CA CYS A 137 14.55 2.00 1.49
C CYS A 137 16.01 1.80 1.82
N LEU A 138 16.68 0.88 1.12
CA LEU A 138 18.13 0.79 1.13
C LEU A 138 18.70 1.98 0.35
N VAL A 139 19.56 2.77 0.99
CA VAL A 139 20.14 3.97 0.38
C VAL A 139 21.53 4.22 0.94
N ASP A 140 22.49 4.44 0.03
CA ASP A 140 23.92 4.44 0.33
C ASP A 140 24.32 3.16 1.09
N ASN A 141 25.04 3.31 2.21
CA ASN A 141 25.43 2.22 3.12
C ASN A 141 24.47 2.09 4.32
N GLY A 142 23.18 2.37 4.11
CA GLY A 142 22.20 2.36 5.19
C GLY A 142 20.79 2.03 4.72
N ILE A 143 19.87 2.15 5.68
CA ILE A 143 18.46 1.87 5.49
C ILE A 143 17.63 2.98 6.11
N LEU A 144 16.69 3.49 5.33
CA LEU A 144 15.63 4.37 5.78
C LEU A 144 14.43 3.51 6.16
N VAL A 145 13.87 3.69 7.36
CA VAL A 145 12.76 2.90 7.89
C VAL A 145 11.65 3.84 8.34
N ALA A 146 10.44 3.62 7.81
CA ALA A 146 9.23 4.30 8.22
C ALA A 146 8.60 3.58 9.43
N GLU A 147 8.91 4.07 10.63
CA GLU A 147 8.33 3.64 11.90
C GLU A 147 7.53 4.81 12.47
N SER A 148 6.26 4.89 12.06
CA SER A 148 5.41 6.06 12.33
C SER A 148 5.32 6.33 13.84
N PRO A 149 5.42 7.60 14.29
CA PRO A 149 5.33 8.83 13.51
C PRO A 149 6.64 9.30 12.87
N ASN A 150 7.74 8.57 13.05
CA ASN A 150 9.08 8.99 12.70
C ASN A 150 9.57 8.34 11.39
N LEU A 151 10.53 9.01 10.77
CA LEU A 151 11.38 8.43 9.72
C LEU A 151 12.80 8.34 10.25
N TRP A 152 13.34 7.14 10.29
CA TRP A 152 14.68 6.86 10.83
C TRP A 152 15.61 6.40 9.73
N TYR A 153 16.86 6.86 9.76
CA TYR A 153 17.95 6.27 9.00
C TYR A 153 18.86 5.50 9.94
N TYR A 154 19.26 4.31 9.52
CA TYR A 154 20.27 3.50 10.20
C TYR A 154 21.43 3.26 9.24
N SER A 155 22.67 3.59 9.64
CA SER A 155 23.83 3.09 8.92
C SER A 155 23.99 1.59 9.16
N ILE A 156 24.54 0.88 8.17
CA ILE A 156 24.71 -0.57 8.21
C ILE A 156 26.21 -0.89 8.28
N GLU A 157 26.61 -1.62 9.31
CA GLU A 157 27.95 -2.16 9.47
C GLU A 157 27.87 -3.68 9.68
N ASN A 158 28.42 -4.47 8.76
CA ASN A 158 28.40 -5.95 8.83
C ASN A 158 26.99 -6.52 9.09
N ASP A 159 25.99 -6.00 8.36
CA ASP A 159 24.58 -6.37 8.47
C ASP A 159 24.03 -6.18 9.89
N LYS A 160 24.50 -5.16 10.60
CA LYS A 160 23.97 -4.70 11.88
C LYS A 160 23.70 -3.19 11.80
N PRO A 161 22.65 -2.70 12.49
CA PRO A 161 22.43 -1.28 12.61
C PRO A 161 23.57 -0.67 13.43
N ALA A 162 24.14 0.42 12.94
CA ALA A 162 25.16 1.19 13.62
C ALA A 162 24.56 2.51 14.14
N GLU A 163 24.77 3.63 13.44
CA GLU A 163 24.24 4.93 13.83
C GLU A 163 22.75 5.05 13.49
N LYS A 164 21.97 5.61 14.44
CA LYS A 164 20.54 5.92 14.27
C LYS A 164 20.35 7.44 14.15
N THR A 165 19.81 7.88 13.02
CA THR A 165 19.53 9.30 12.75
C THR A 165 18.02 9.54 12.60
N LEU A 166 17.49 10.53 13.32
CA LEU A 166 16.11 11.00 13.11
C LEU A 166 16.06 11.87 11.85
N VAL A 167 15.42 11.38 10.79
CA VAL A 167 15.30 12.11 9.52
C VAL A 167 14.11 13.06 9.57
N ASP A 168 12.94 12.57 10.00
CA ASP A 168 11.72 13.37 10.09
C ASP A 168 10.89 12.90 11.30
N ALA A 169 10.89 13.71 12.37
CA ALA A 169 10.05 13.48 13.55
C ALA A 169 8.54 13.60 13.26
N LYS A 170 8.23 14.14 12.08
CA LYS A 170 6.90 14.50 11.62
C LYS A 170 6.53 13.76 10.35
N TYR A 171 7.05 12.54 10.17
CA TYR A 171 6.81 11.74 9.00
C TYR A 171 5.32 11.35 8.89
N ALA A 172 4.73 10.92 10.01
CA ALA A 172 3.33 10.48 10.07
C ALA A 172 2.70 10.78 11.46
N ILE A 173 2.47 12.06 11.78
CA ILE A 173 2.01 12.46 13.13
C ILE A 173 0.54 12.12 13.40
N ASP A 174 -0.31 12.10 12.36
CA ASP A 174 -1.75 12.06 12.52
C ASP A 174 -2.41 11.18 11.44
N GLY A 175 -3.63 10.72 11.73
CA GLY A 175 -4.50 10.04 10.78
C GLY A 175 -4.77 8.58 11.10
N ASN A 176 -5.65 7.97 10.30
CA ASN A 176 -5.92 6.53 10.35
C ASN A 176 -4.61 5.75 10.13
N VAL A 177 -4.34 4.75 10.98
CA VAL A 177 -3.18 3.84 10.89
C VAL A 177 -3.09 3.15 9.52
N GLU A 178 -4.23 2.88 8.89
CA GLU A 178 -4.32 2.33 7.54
C GLU A 178 -3.82 3.32 6.46
N HIS A 179 -3.93 4.63 6.72
CA HIS A 179 -3.69 5.70 5.76
C HIS A 179 -2.40 6.47 6.07
N GLN A 180 -1.38 5.81 6.63
CA GLN A 180 -0.10 6.45 6.91
C GLN A 180 0.86 6.38 5.70
N PRO A 181 1.76 7.37 5.54
CA PRO A 181 2.80 7.37 4.52
C PRO A 181 3.60 6.07 4.43
N ASN A 182 3.81 5.57 3.22
CA ASN A 182 4.49 4.32 2.94
C ASN A 182 5.21 4.37 1.58
N GLY A 183 5.82 3.25 1.16
CA GLY A 183 6.40 3.12 -0.17
C GLY A 183 7.59 4.06 -0.39
N LEU A 184 8.62 3.99 0.47
CA LEU A 184 9.87 4.77 0.39
C LEU A 184 10.64 4.46 -0.92
N LEU A 185 10.17 4.97 -2.05
CA LEU A 185 10.70 4.70 -3.38
C LEU A 185 11.83 5.67 -3.72
N ARG A 186 13.05 5.16 -3.86
CA ARG A 186 14.17 5.90 -4.43
C ARG A 186 14.04 5.97 -5.96
N ALA A 187 13.62 7.13 -6.47
CA ALA A 187 13.39 7.35 -7.88
C ALA A 187 14.69 7.68 -8.65
N LEU A 188 14.61 7.70 -9.99
CA LEU A 188 15.76 7.98 -10.88
C LEU A 188 16.42 9.34 -10.66
N ASP A 189 15.67 10.32 -10.14
CA ASP A 189 16.17 11.66 -9.79
C ASP A 189 16.93 11.71 -8.45
N ASN A 190 17.14 10.54 -7.82
CA ASN A 190 17.74 10.32 -6.50
C ASN A 190 16.96 10.91 -5.33
N TRP A 191 15.70 11.29 -5.54
CA TRP A 191 14.78 11.58 -4.44
C TRP A 191 14.04 10.32 -4.01
N ILE A 192 13.71 10.26 -2.73
CA ILE A 192 12.88 9.23 -2.12
C ILE A 192 11.48 9.80 -1.97
N TYR A 193 10.54 9.21 -2.70
CA TYR A 193 9.12 9.54 -2.69
C TYR A 193 8.36 8.53 -1.83
N ASN A 194 7.14 8.90 -1.45
CA ASN A 194 6.28 8.10 -0.60
C ASN A 194 4.85 8.20 -1.12
N ALA A 195 4.10 7.11 -1.05
CA ALA A 195 2.66 7.18 -1.15
C ALA A 195 2.09 7.88 0.10
N LYS A 196 0.91 8.48 -0.03
CA LYS A 196 0.18 9.18 1.04
C LYS A 196 0.97 10.35 1.66
N SER A 197 1.91 10.93 0.92
CA SER A 197 2.75 12.03 1.40
C SER A 197 2.92 13.11 0.34
N GLY A 198 3.03 14.36 0.79
CA GLY A 198 3.48 15.50 -0.01
C GLY A 198 4.93 15.89 0.28
N LYS A 199 5.73 14.98 0.84
CA LYS A 199 7.15 15.17 1.14
C LYS A 199 8.02 14.20 0.33
N ARG A 200 9.20 14.67 -0.05
CA ARG A 200 10.28 13.86 -0.61
C ARG A 200 11.57 14.09 0.17
N TYR A 201 12.42 13.06 0.17
CA TYR A 201 13.62 13.01 0.98
C TYR A 201 14.84 12.74 0.09
N ARG A 202 15.99 13.32 0.43
CA ARG A 202 17.24 12.99 -0.23
C ARG A 202 18.39 13.13 0.75
N LYS A 203 19.26 12.13 0.78
CA LYS A 203 20.50 12.18 1.54
C LYS A 203 21.57 12.95 0.77
N TYR A 204 22.30 13.81 1.47
CA TYR A 204 23.39 14.63 0.94
C TYR A 204 24.55 14.62 1.94
N GLY A 205 25.53 13.76 1.70
CA GLY A 205 26.56 13.43 2.71
C GLY A 205 25.89 12.91 3.98
N GLU A 206 26.22 13.52 5.12
CA GLU A 206 25.66 13.20 6.44
C GLU A 206 24.31 13.88 6.73
N SER A 207 23.83 14.74 5.82
CA SER A 207 22.60 15.52 6.02
C SER A 207 21.43 14.98 5.20
N TRP A 208 20.21 15.22 5.69
CA TRP A 208 18.97 14.90 4.99
C TRP A 208 18.26 16.17 4.53
N LYS A 209 17.90 16.21 3.25
CA LYS A 209 17.06 17.25 2.67
C LYS A 209 15.63 16.76 2.59
N ILE A 210 14.71 17.57 3.10
CA ILE A 210 13.27 17.34 3.03
C ILE A 210 12.67 18.46 2.20
N GLU A 211 11.90 18.10 1.17
CA GLU A 211 11.20 19.07 0.32
C GLU A 211 9.72 18.69 0.18
N ARG A 212 8.89 19.72 0.02
CA ARG A 212 7.50 19.54 -0.40
C ARG A 212 7.46 19.11 -1.87
N THR A 213 6.57 18.18 -2.18
CA THR A 213 6.19 17.75 -3.53
C THR A 213 4.66 17.59 -3.60
N HIS A 214 4.14 17.18 -4.75
CA HIS A 214 2.73 16.84 -4.91
C HIS A 214 2.37 15.63 -4.05
N PHE A 215 1.19 15.68 -3.44
CA PHE A 215 0.64 14.55 -2.71
C PHE A 215 0.24 13.45 -3.69
N ARG A 216 0.59 12.19 -3.39
CA ARG A 216 0.39 11.05 -4.30
C ARG A 216 -0.16 9.83 -3.58
N GLY A 217 -1.19 9.22 -4.14
CA GLY A 217 -1.66 7.89 -3.80
C GLY A 217 -1.99 7.64 -2.32
N GLN A 218 -2.08 6.36 -2.00
CA GLN A 218 -2.38 5.85 -0.66
C GLN A 218 -1.62 4.56 -0.34
N TRP A 219 -1.53 3.62 -1.28
CA TRP A 219 -1.08 2.25 -0.97
C TRP A 219 0.30 1.88 -1.49
N GLY A 220 0.62 2.32 -2.71
CA GLY A 220 1.85 1.96 -3.38
C GLY A 220 2.31 3.07 -4.30
N ILE A 221 3.61 3.04 -4.59
CA ILE A 221 4.27 3.96 -5.50
C ILE A 221 5.41 3.23 -6.21
N SER A 222 5.56 3.53 -7.49
CA SER A 222 6.59 3.01 -8.38
C SER A 222 6.94 4.07 -9.42
N GLN A 223 7.79 3.74 -10.37
CA GLN A 223 8.15 4.61 -11.48
C GLN A 223 8.31 3.82 -12.77
N ASP A 224 8.23 4.51 -13.91
CA ASP A 224 8.67 3.96 -15.18
C ASP A 224 10.17 4.23 -15.47
N ASN A 225 10.61 3.78 -16.64
CA ASN A 225 11.97 3.96 -17.16
C ASN A 225 12.32 5.42 -17.51
N TYR A 226 11.36 6.34 -17.45
CA TYR A 226 11.57 7.78 -17.63
C TYR A 226 11.57 8.54 -16.29
N GLY A 227 11.36 7.85 -15.16
CA GLY A 227 11.32 8.44 -13.82
C GLY A 227 10.00 9.15 -13.52
N ARG A 228 8.94 8.88 -14.30
CA ARG A 228 7.59 9.33 -13.96
C ARG A 228 7.03 8.41 -12.88
N LEU A 229 6.39 8.99 -11.87
CA LEU A 229 5.84 8.21 -10.77
C LEU A 229 4.46 7.66 -11.13
N TYR A 230 4.23 6.43 -10.70
CA TYR A 230 2.93 5.76 -10.73
C TYR A 230 2.58 5.32 -9.34
N TYR A 231 1.31 5.39 -8.98
CA TYR A 231 0.83 5.10 -7.65
C TYR A 231 -0.65 4.79 -7.71
N ASN A 232 -1.23 4.36 -6.60
CA ASN A 232 -2.63 4.00 -6.53
C ASN A 232 -3.31 4.58 -5.29
N GLY A 233 -4.62 4.74 -5.40
CA GLY A 233 -5.48 5.21 -4.32
C GLY A 233 -6.50 4.15 -3.92
N ASN A 234 -7.43 4.52 -3.04
CA ASN A 234 -8.51 3.64 -2.64
C ASN A 234 -9.53 3.37 -3.77
N SER A 235 -9.66 4.31 -4.72
CA SER A 235 -10.68 4.26 -5.78
C SER A 235 -10.09 4.26 -7.19
N SER A 236 -8.78 4.07 -7.30
CA SER A 236 -8.03 4.13 -8.56
C SER A 236 -6.91 3.08 -8.52
N ASN A 237 -6.93 2.16 -9.49
CA ASN A 237 -5.96 1.09 -9.58
C ASN A 237 -4.56 1.61 -9.90
N VAL A 238 -4.47 2.60 -10.78
CA VAL A 238 -3.23 3.27 -11.18
C VAL A 238 -3.53 4.73 -11.49
N GLU A 239 -2.68 5.61 -11.01
CA GLU A 239 -2.54 7.01 -11.36
C GLU A 239 -1.06 7.27 -11.69
N GLY A 240 -0.77 8.34 -12.41
CA GLY A 240 0.60 8.71 -12.72
C GLY A 240 0.82 10.18 -13.02
N ASP A 241 2.10 10.55 -13.06
CA ASP A 241 2.56 11.89 -13.41
C ASP A 241 2.97 11.95 -14.89
N TYR A 242 2.49 12.95 -15.64
CA TYR A 242 3.02 13.28 -16.97
C TYR A 242 4.34 14.05 -16.89
N PHE A 243 4.54 14.82 -15.82
CA PHE A 243 5.72 15.66 -15.63
C PHE A 243 6.71 15.04 -14.66
N SER A 244 7.94 15.57 -14.65
CA SER A 244 8.94 15.19 -13.64
C SER A 244 8.37 15.37 -12.23
N PRO A 245 8.63 14.44 -11.29
CA PRO A 245 8.00 14.48 -9.97
C PRO A 245 8.27 15.75 -9.14
N GLY A 246 9.38 16.42 -9.45
CA GLY A 246 9.79 17.68 -8.82
C GLY A 246 9.29 18.94 -9.51
N PHE A 247 8.65 18.88 -10.67
CA PHE A 247 8.27 20.09 -11.39
C PHE A 247 7.25 20.94 -10.59
N GLY A 248 7.46 22.26 -10.55
CA GLY A 248 6.59 23.21 -9.83
C GLY A 248 6.75 23.26 -8.30
N PHE A 249 7.66 22.49 -7.69
CA PHE A 249 7.84 22.46 -6.23
C PHE A 249 8.15 23.83 -5.59
N SER A 250 8.82 24.72 -6.35
CA SER A 250 9.20 26.06 -5.91
C SER A 250 8.04 27.06 -5.91
N ASN A 251 6.90 26.72 -6.53
CA ASN A 251 5.74 27.59 -6.57
C ASN A 251 4.86 27.35 -5.32
N SER A 252 4.93 28.25 -4.35
CA SER A 252 4.14 28.18 -3.12
C SER A 252 2.63 28.38 -3.34
N ASN A 253 2.23 29.01 -4.46
CA ASN A 253 0.82 29.22 -4.81
C ASN A 253 0.22 28.03 -5.59
N GLN A 254 1.05 27.09 -6.02
CA GLN A 254 0.62 25.91 -6.75
C GLN A 254 0.00 24.89 -5.80
N LYS A 255 -1.35 24.83 -5.81
CA LYS A 255 -2.14 23.88 -5.01
C LYS A 255 -2.43 22.57 -5.75
N GLY A 256 -2.47 22.61 -7.09
CA GLY A 256 -2.66 21.46 -7.97
C GLY A 256 -2.21 21.81 -9.39
N VAL A 257 -1.72 20.81 -10.13
CA VAL A 257 -1.29 20.95 -11.53
C VAL A 257 -1.84 19.78 -12.33
N SER A 258 -2.53 20.07 -13.43
CA SER A 258 -2.91 19.05 -14.41
C SER A 258 -1.64 18.37 -14.92
N GLY A 259 -1.66 17.04 -15.00
CA GLY A 259 -0.50 16.21 -15.26
C GLY A 259 0.11 15.54 -14.03
N TYR A 260 -0.49 15.69 -12.86
CA TYR A 260 -0.22 14.88 -11.67
C TYR A 260 -1.52 14.19 -11.23
N ASN A 261 -1.42 12.97 -10.68
CA ASN A 261 -2.58 12.14 -10.31
C ASN A 261 -3.52 11.84 -11.49
N GLU A 262 -2.97 11.70 -12.69
CA GLU A 262 -3.75 11.44 -13.89
C GLU A 262 -4.07 9.95 -13.99
N ARG A 263 -5.30 9.62 -14.38
CA ARG A 263 -5.72 8.22 -14.56
C ARG A 263 -5.38 7.77 -15.97
N PRO A 264 -4.39 6.86 -16.16
CA PRO A 264 -4.07 6.35 -17.48
C PRO A 264 -5.17 5.46 -18.05
N VAL A 265 -6.00 4.86 -17.19
CA VAL A 265 -7.16 4.05 -17.57
C VAL A 265 -8.43 4.75 -17.11
N PRO A 266 -9.32 5.19 -18.02
CA PRO A 266 -10.64 5.73 -17.66
C PRO A 266 -11.49 4.64 -17.00
N ASN A 267 -12.27 5.03 -15.98
CA ASN A 267 -13.26 4.17 -15.35
C ASN A 267 -14.42 3.83 -16.28
#